data_AF-A0A5B6UEB8-F1
#
_entry.id   AF-A0A5B6UEB8-F1
#
_cell.length_a   1.000
_cell.length_b   1.000
_cell.length_c   1.000
_cell.angle_alpha   90.00
_cell.angle_beta   90.00
_cell.angle_gamma   90.00
#
_symmetry.space_group_name_H-M   'P 1'
#
loop_
_entity.id
_entity.type
_entity.pdbx_description
1 polymer ?
#
loop_
_entity_poly.entity_id
_entity_poly.type
_entity_poly.pdbx_seq_one_letter_code
_entity_poly.pdbx_strand_id
1 'polypeptide(L)'
;MHRYRITEGVNLPFRVLPTIKELGRTRMEVNVKVKSVFGAKMFALGVVVKIPVPKQTAKTSFQVTSGRAKYNAAIDCLVWK
;
A
#
# COMPACT_ATOMS: atom_id res chain seq x y z
N MET A 1 29.04 -18.80 8.00
CA MET A 1 27.71 -18.24 7.67
C MET A 1 27.78 -17.73 6.23
N HIS A 2 27.11 -18.39 5.30
CA HIS A 2 27.18 -18.03 3.88
C HIS A 2 26.10 -17.01 3.54
N ARG A 3 26.50 -15.93 2.87
CA ARG A 3 25.59 -14.96 2.28
C ARG A 3 25.36 -15.36 0.83
N TYR A 4 24.12 -15.67 0.48
CA TYR A 4 23.74 -16.03 -0.89
C TYR A 4 22.70 -15.05 -1.44
N ARG A 5 22.59 -14.99 -2.77
CA ARG A 5 21.65 -14.14 -3.51
C ARG A 5 20.95 -14.99 -4.58
N ILE A 6 19.64 -14.85 -4.67
CA ILE A 6 18.80 -15.48 -5.71
C ILE A 6 17.99 -14.37 -6.38
N THR A 7 17.88 -14.43 -7.70
CA THR A 7 17.12 -13.46 -8.52
C THR A 7 15.93 -14.08 -9.24
N GLU A 8 15.86 -15.41 -9.31
CA GLU A 8 14.84 -16.17 -10.06
C GLU A 8 14.07 -17.12 -9.14
N GLY A 9 12.84 -17.48 -9.52
CA GLY A 9 11.99 -18.37 -8.72
C GLY A 9 11.51 -17.79 -7.38
N VAL A 10 11.49 -16.45 -7.25
CA VAL A 10 11.06 -15.76 -6.02
C VAL A 10 9.56 -15.56 -6.02
N ASN A 11 8.87 -16.08 -5.00
CA ASN A 11 7.46 -15.83 -4.76
C ASN A 11 7.28 -14.58 -3.90
N LEU A 12 6.65 -13.54 -4.48
CA LEU A 12 6.31 -12.32 -3.75
C LEU A 12 5.10 -12.60 -2.84
N PRO A 13 5.17 -12.35 -1.52
CA PRO A 13 4.10 -12.69 -0.59
C PRO A 13 2.83 -11.83 -0.79
N PHE A 14 2.98 -10.66 -1.40
CA PHE A 14 1.89 -9.76 -1.72
C PHE A 14 1.99 -9.22 -3.14
N ARG A 15 0.84 -9.04 -3.77
CA ARG A 15 0.68 -8.31 -5.02
C ARG A 15 -0.14 -7.06 -4.77
N VAL A 16 0.41 -5.90 -5.17
CA VAL A 16 -0.24 -4.60 -5.06
C VAL A 16 -0.73 -4.17 -6.44
N LEU A 17 -1.98 -3.74 -6.53
CA LEU A 17 -2.64 -3.30 -7.76
C LEU A 17 -3.21 -1.91 -7.52
N PRO A 18 -2.42 -0.84 -7.75
CA PRO A 18 -2.89 0.53 -7.62
C PRO A 18 -3.60 1.00 -8.89
N THR A 19 -4.63 1.82 -8.73
CA THR A 19 -5.29 2.56 -9.79
C THR A 19 -5.44 4.00 -9.33
N ILE A 20 -4.99 4.94 -10.15
CA ILE A 20 -5.00 6.37 -9.87
C ILE A 20 -5.90 7.02 -10.91
N LYS A 21 -6.81 7.89 -10.44
CA LYS A 21 -7.67 8.69 -11.29
C LYS A 21 -7.64 10.14 -10.85
N GLU A 22 -7.28 11.03 -11.75
CA GLU A 22 -7.38 12.47 -11.51
C GLU A 22 -8.82 12.93 -11.78
N LEU A 23 -9.37 13.71 -10.85
CA LEU A 23 -10.70 14.29 -10.92
C LEU A 23 -10.56 15.81 -11.01
N GLY A 24 -10.34 16.30 -12.22
CA GLY A 24 -10.00 17.69 -12.47
C GLY A 24 -8.63 18.05 -11.91
N ARG A 25 -8.46 19.31 -11.47
CA ARG A 25 -7.14 19.84 -11.06
C ARG A 25 -6.88 19.73 -9.54
N THR A 26 -7.91 19.46 -8.73
CA THR A 26 -7.85 19.62 -7.28
C THR A 26 -8.09 18.33 -6.50
N ARG A 27 -8.51 17.26 -7.17
CA ARG A 27 -8.84 15.98 -6.52
C ARG A 27 -8.25 14.82 -7.29
N MET A 28 -7.80 13.82 -6.55
CA MET A 28 -7.32 12.54 -7.06
C MET A 28 -7.98 11.43 -6.26
N GLU A 29 -8.39 10.37 -6.94
CA GLU A 29 -8.86 9.13 -6.35
C GLU A 29 -7.82 8.04 -6.54
N VAL A 30 -7.54 7.33 -5.46
CA VAL A 30 -6.57 6.23 -5.43
C VAL A 30 -7.26 4.98 -4.92
N ASN A 31 -7.29 3.94 -5.75
CA ASN A 31 -7.76 2.62 -5.36
C ASN A 31 -6.55 1.68 -5.27
N VAL A 32 -6.29 1.12 -4.10
CA VAL A 32 -5.18 0.18 -3.90
C VAL A 32 -5.74 -1.16 -3.47
N LYS A 33 -5.56 -2.18 -4.32
CA LYS A 33 -5.91 -3.56 -3.99
C LYS A 33 -4.63 -4.31 -3.62
N VAL A 34 -4.64 -4.97 -2.47
CA VAL A 34 -3.54 -5.83 -2.02
C VAL A 34 -4.04 -7.27 -1.94
N LYS A 35 -3.32 -8.19 -2.57
CA LYS A 35 -3.62 -9.62 -2.56
C LYS A 35 -2.46 -10.38 -1.94
N SER A 36 -2.73 -11.26 -0.98
CA SER A 36 -1.75 -12.24 -0.50
C SER A 36 -1.56 -13.34 -1.54
N VAL A 37 -0.32 -13.81 -1.70
CA VAL A 37 0.06 -14.88 -2.63
C VAL A 37 0.72 -16.05 -1.88
N PHE A 38 0.21 -16.31 -0.68
CA PHE A 38 0.60 -17.44 0.17
C PHE A 38 -0.65 -18.26 0.53
N GLY A 39 -0.45 -19.48 1.01
CA GLY A 39 -1.55 -20.41 1.32
C GLY A 39 -2.50 -19.86 2.39
N ALA A 40 -3.78 -20.21 2.30
CA ALA A 40 -4.86 -19.64 3.12
C ALA A 40 -4.72 -19.85 4.64
N LYS A 41 -3.90 -20.81 5.09
CA LYS A 41 -3.62 -21.07 6.51
C LYS A 41 -2.48 -20.23 7.07
N MET A 42 -1.75 -19.52 6.22
CA MET A 42 -0.64 -18.65 6.61
C MET A 42 -1.15 -17.22 6.79
N PHE A 43 -0.66 -16.52 7.81
CA PHE A 43 -1.06 -15.14 8.12
C PHE A 43 0.19 -14.27 8.24
N ALA A 44 0.13 -13.09 7.63
CA ALA A 44 1.17 -12.08 7.78
C ALA A 44 0.83 -11.15 8.95
N LEU A 45 1.83 -10.83 9.76
CA LEU A 45 1.72 -9.89 10.87
C LEU A 45 2.47 -8.59 10.54
N GLY A 46 1.97 -7.47 11.07
CA GLY A 46 2.64 -6.17 10.90
C GLY A 46 2.64 -5.65 9.47
N VAL A 47 1.62 -5.99 8.67
CA VAL A 47 1.49 -5.49 7.29
C VAL A 47 1.24 -3.98 7.32
N VAL A 48 2.02 -3.23 6.54
CA VAL A 48 1.85 -1.78 6.40
C VAL A 48 1.96 -1.42 4.93
N VAL A 49 0.92 -0.75 4.41
CA VAL A 49 0.89 -0.21 3.06
C VAL A 49 1.11 1.30 3.14
N LYS A 50 2.12 1.80 2.44
CA LYS A 50 2.44 3.23 2.36
C LYS A 50 2.08 3.73 0.97
N ILE A 51 1.15 4.68 0.92
CA ILE A 51 0.67 5.28 -0.32
C ILE A 51 1.13 6.74 -0.31
N PRO A 52 2.17 7.10 -1.09
CA PRO A 52 2.63 8.47 -1.15
C PRO A 52 1.55 9.36 -1.78
N VAL A 53 1.42 10.58 -1.26
CA VAL A 53 0.47 11.59 -1.75
C VAL A 53 1.22 12.87 -2.12
N PRO A 54 0.64 13.73 -2.98
CA PRO A 54 1.26 15.01 -3.31
C PRO A 54 1.46 15.90 -2.08
N LYS A 55 2.55 16.68 -2.05
CA LYS A 55 2.87 17.59 -0.93
C LYS A 55 1.78 18.62 -0.61
N GLN A 56 1.03 19.02 -1.64
CA GLN A 56 -0.07 19.97 -1.53
C GLN A 56 -1.40 19.36 -1.07
N THR A 57 -1.38 18.13 -0.51
CA THR A 57 -2.59 17.45 -0.05
C THR A 57 -3.20 18.17 1.15
N ALA A 58 -4.29 18.90 0.91
CA ALA A 58 -5.00 19.64 1.96
C ALA A 58 -5.98 18.77 2.76
N LYS A 59 -6.62 17.79 2.13
CA LYS A 59 -7.64 16.94 2.76
C LYS A 59 -7.58 15.53 2.20
N THR A 60 -7.75 14.54 3.08
CA THR A 60 -7.83 13.13 2.71
C THR A 60 -9.12 12.51 3.25
N SER A 61 -9.78 11.69 2.42
CA SER A 61 -10.86 10.80 2.86
C SER A 61 -10.51 9.39 2.38
N PHE A 62 -10.76 8.38 3.20
CA PHE A 62 -10.39 7.00 2.90
C PHE A 62 -11.45 6.02 3.41
N GLN A 63 -11.67 4.99 2.62
CA GLN A 63 -12.44 3.81 2.99
C GLN A 63 -11.51 2.61 2.85
N VAL A 64 -11.46 1.76 3.89
CA VAL A 64 -10.60 0.58 3.92
C VAL A 64 -11.44 -0.65 4.18
N THR A 65 -11.09 -1.75 3.54
CA THR A 65 -11.79 -3.04 3.72
C THR A 65 -11.44 -3.70 5.05
N SER A 66 -10.23 -3.46 5.55
CA SER A 66 -9.74 -4.04 6.81
C SER A 66 -8.65 -3.15 7.41
N GLY A 67 -8.41 -3.28 8.72
CA GLY A 67 -7.41 -2.47 9.40
C GLY A 67 -7.80 -1.00 9.55
N ARG A 68 -6.80 -0.12 9.65
CA ARG A 68 -6.93 1.32 9.84
C ARG A 68 -5.98 2.08 8.91
N ALA A 69 -6.50 3.12 8.27
CA ALA A 69 -5.69 4.06 7.52
C ALA A 69 -5.59 5.41 8.25
N LYS A 70 -4.45 6.07 8.10
CA LYS A 70 -4.23 7.43 8.58
C LYS A 70 -3.28 8.17 7.63
N TYR A 71 -3.61 9.41 7.31
CA TYR A 71 -2.69 10.31 6.63
C TYR A 71 -1.62 10.83 7.61
N ASN A 72 -0.36 10.73 7.22
CA ASN A 72 0.77 11.29 7.93
C ASN A 72 1.42 12.39 7.08
N ALA A 73 1.13 13.65 7.45
CA ALA A 73 1.62 14.84 6.75
C ALA A 73 3.15 15.03 6.87
N ALA A 74 3.79 14.50 7.91
CA ALA A 74 5.25 14.65 8.08
C ALA A 74 6.06 13.88 7.03
N ILE A 75 5.44 12.88 6.38
CA ILE A 75 6.07 12.04 5.37
C ILE A 75 5.29 12.02 4.05
N ASP A 76 4.34 12.95 3.89
CA ASP A 76 3.46 13.06 2.71
C ASP A 76 2.87 11.70 2.28
N CYS A 77 2.38 10.91 3.24
CA CYS A 77 2.00 9.53 2.98
C CYS A 77 0.74 9.11 3.74
N LEU A 78 -0.16 8.41 3.04
CA LEU A 78 -1.22 7.66 3.67
C LEU A 78 -0.68 6.29 4.11
N VAL A 79 -0.76 6.02 5.41
CA VAL A 79 -0.31 4.78 6.02
C VAL A 79 -1.52 3.93 6.36
N TRP A 80 -1.60 2.76 5.75
CA TRP A 80 -2.63 1.75 6.02
C TRP A 80 -2.01 0.57 6.75
N LYS A 81 -2.54 0.25 7.94
CA LYS A 81 -2.12 -0.85 8.80
C LYS A 81 -3.28 -1.81 9.04
#